data_AF-A0A1B9IP08-F1
#
_entry.id   AF-A0A1B9IP08-F1
#
_cell.length_a   1.000
_cell.length_b   1.000
_cell.length_c   1.000
_cell.angle_alpha   90.00
_cell.angle_beta   90.00
_cell.angle_gamma   90.00
#
_symmetry.space_group_name_H-M   'P 1'
#
loop_
_entity.id
_entity.type
_entity.pdbx_description
1 polymer ?
#
loop_
_entity_poly.entity_id
_entity_poly.type
_entity_poly.pdbx_seq_one_letter_code
_entity_poly.pdbx_strand_id
1 'polypeptide(L)'
;MDYLTILSTRSLILFPSRDSLPSILPIHRPLPTSPLSSPISPTYVLFPPEPIALPISSLLYNETNCRYYLIHHVLTSTRPNPFGHREDDRRIRNEVEVMVFEELDRVKMFVRELGNWFNQQSVNGMEEDELRDLAGKYGLGSQMDLPKGDGHADSHGYESKGETMVLV
;
A
#
# COMPACT_ATOMS: atom_id res chain seq x y z
N MET A 1 16.46 8.54 -9.39
CA MET A 1 16.26 9.14 -8.05
C MET A 1 17.34 8.65 -7.10
N ASP A 2 17.87 9.49 -6.22
CA ASP A 2 18.77 9.04 -5.15
C ASP A 2 17.99 8.51 -3.94
N TYR A 3 18.70 7.82 -3.04
CA TYR A 3 18.13 7.17 -1.87
C TYR A 3 17.36 8.14 -0.95
N LEU A 4 17.92 9.32 -0.67
CA LEU A 4 17.28 10.29 0.22
C LEU A 4 16.06 10.94 -0.41
N THR A 5 16.10 11.18 -1.72
CA THR A 5 14.92 11.63 -2.48
C THR A 5 13.78 10.61 -2.37
N ILE A 6 14.06 9.31 -2.48
CA ILE A 6 13.03 8.27 -2.34
C ILE A 6 12.44 8.28 -0.92
N LEU A 7 13.28 8.30 0.12
CA LEU A 7 12.79 8.30 1.51
C LEU A 7 11.95 9.53 1.87
N SER A 8 12.19 10.66 1.22
CA SER A 8 11.55 11.94 1.56
C SER A 8 10.31 12.27 0.73
N THR A 9 10.20 11.76 -0.51
CA THR A 9 9.15 12.16 -1.46
C THR A 9 8.17 11.04 -1.82
N ARG A 10 8.37 9.83 -1.27
CA ARG A 10 7.60 8.66 -1.66
C ARG A 10 6.82 8.09 -0.50
N SER A 11 5.62 7.62 -0.87
CA SER A 11 4.77 6.79 -0.04
C SER A 11 4.76 5.36 -0.53
N LEU A 12 4.59 4.44 0.42
CA LEU A 12 4.27 3.05 0.14
C LEU A 12 2.77 2.86 0.30
N ILE A 13 2.17 2.15 -0.65
CA ILE A 13 0.79 1.70 -0.56
C ILE A 13 0.79 0.35 0.17
N LEU A 14 0.24 0.36 1.37
CA LEU A 14 -0.01 -0.80 2.21
C LEU A 14 -1.38 -1.37 1.87
N PHE A 15 -1.53 -2.67 2.05
CA PHE A 15 -2.74 -3.40 1.66
C PHE A 15 -3.17 -3.15 0.19
N PRO A 16 -2.24 -3.18 -0.79
CA PRO A 16 -2.60 -2.90 -2.18
C PRO A 16 -3.61 -3.92 -2.71
N SER A 17 -4.47 -3.46 -3.62
CA SER A 17 -5.39 -4.35 -4.32
C SER A 17 -4.61 -5.34 -5.19
N ARG A 18 -5.07 -6.59 -5.29
CA ARG A 18 -4.36 -7.64 -6.04
C ARG A 18 -4.11 -7.27 -7.50
N ASP A 19 -4.96 -6.43 -8.07
CA ASP A 19 -4.87 -5.95 -9.45
C ASP A 19 -3.85 -4.82 -9.65
N SER A 20 -3.36 -4.20 -8.57
CA SER A 20 -2.41 -3.07 -8.61
C SER A 20 -0.94 -3.47 -8.49
N LEU A 21 -0.65 -4.76 -8.25
CA LEU A 21 0.71 -5.27 -8.16
C LEU A 21 1.19 -5.79 -9.52
N PRO A 22 2.48 -5.64 -9.87
CA PRO A 22 3.02 -6.20 -11.09
C PRO A 22 2.79 -7.71 -11.13
N SER A 23 2.23 -8.21 -12.24
CA SER A 23 1.75 -9.59 -12.47
C SER A 23 2.83 -10.69 -12.36
N ILE A 24 4.08 -10.33 -12.02
CA ILE A 24 5.26 -11.21 -12.05
C ILE A 24 5.53 -11.86 -10.68
N LEU A 25 4.69 -11.61 -9.66
CA LEU A 25 4.83 -12.34 -8.41
C LEU A 25 4.47 -13.82 -8.61
N PRO A 26 5.39 -14.77 -8.37
CA PRO A 26 5.03 -16.16 -8.33
C PRO A 26 4.06 -16.37 -7.17
N ILE A 27 2.80 -16.63 -7.52
CA ILE A 27 1.76 -17.18 -6.64
C ILE A 27 2.16 -18.62 -6.32
N HIS A 28 3.29 -18.82 -5.64
CA HIS A 28 3.71 -20.11 -5.15
C HIS A 28 4.06 -19.97 -3.68
N ARG A 29 3.05 -19.66 -2.88
CA ARG A 29 2.94 -20.30 -1.57
C ARG A 29 2.60 -21.76 -1.85
N PRO A 30 3.52 -22.74 -1.68
CA PRO A 30 3.10 -24.12 -1.75
C PRO A 30 2.05 -24.32 -0.65
N LEU A 31 0.83 -24.70 -1.05
CA LEU A 31 -0.12 -25.30 -0.12
C LEU A 31 0.61 -26.48 0.52
N PRO A 32 0.72 -26.56 1.86
CA PRO A 32 1.19 -27.78 2.49
C PRO A 32 0.15 -28.87 2.24
N THR A 33 0.44 -29.78 1.31
CA THR A 33 -0.26 -31.06 1.16
C THR A 33 0.14 -31.97 2.32
N SER A 34 -0.38 -31.70 3.51
CA SER A 34 -0.29 -32.62 4.65
C SER A 34 -1.67 -32.79 5.28
N PRO A 35 -2.19 -34.02 5.41
CA PRO A 35 -3.45 -34.29 6.07
C PRO A 35 -3.18 -34.41 7.56
N LEU A 36 -3.33 -33.35 8.35
CA LEU A 36 -3.21 -33.49 9.80
C LEU A 36 -4.26 -32.65 10.53
N SER A 37 -5.16 -33.38 11.19
CA SER A 37 -6.14 -32.96 12.16
C SER A 37 -5.66 -31.80 13.04
N SER A 38 -6.27 -30.63 12.87
CA SER A 38 -6.20 -29.51 13.81
C SER A 38 -7.62 -28.97 13.99
N PRO A 39 -7.98 -28.50 15.20
CA PRO A 39 -9.34 -28.07 15.49
C PRO A 39 -9.73 -26.97 14.50
N ILE A 40 -10.94 -27.06 13.99
CA ILE A 40 -11.56 -26.07 13.10
C ILE A 40 -11.69 -24.78 13.91
N SER A 41 -10.62 -23.98 13.98
CA SER A 41 -10.74 -22.58 14.36
C SER A 41 -11.58 -21.93 13.28
N PRO A 42 -12.68 -21.25 13.62
CA PRO A 42 -13.46 -20.52 12.63
C PRO A 42 -12.50 -19.55 11.94
N THR A 43 -12.27 -19.77 10.65
CA THR A 43 -11.51 -18.85 9.80
C THR A 43 -12.38 -17.62 9.64
N TYR A 44 -12.16 -16.60 10.47
CA TYR A 44 -12.82 -15.31 10.30
C TYR A 44 -12.31 -14.73 8.98
N VAL A 45 -13.20 -14.64 8.00
CA VAL A 45 -12.89 -14.00 6.72
C VAL A 45 -12.99 -12.50 6.95
N LEU A 46 -11.89 -11.88 7.41
CA LEU A 46 -11.76 -10.44 7.33
C LEU A 46 -11.72 -10.05 5.85
N PHE A 47 -12.57 -9.10 5.45
CA PHE A 47 -12.43 -8.49 4.14
C PHE A 47 -11.05 -7.83 4.03
N PRO A 48 -10.41 -7.83 2.85
CA PRO A 48 -9.16 -7.13 2.68
C PRO A 48 -9.38 -5.64 3.01
N PRO A 49 -8.52 -5.04 3.85
CA PRO A 49 -8.63 -3.63 4.18
C PRO A 49 -8.41 -2.74 2.95
N GLU A 50 -8.92 -1.51 3.03
CA GLU A 50 -8.75 -0.54 1.97
C GLU A 50 -7.26 -0.14 1.84
N PRO A 51 -6.71 -0.05 0.61
CA PRO A 51 -5.34 0.37 0.39
C PRO A 51 -5.05 1.72 1.02
N ILE A 52 -3.86 1.89 1.58
CA ILE A 52 -3.46 3.13 2.23
C ILE A 52 -2.03 3.52 1.91
N ALA A 53 -1.85 4.76 1.45
CA ALA A 53 -0.54 5.33 1.19
C ALA A 53 0.02 5.96 2.47
N LEU A 54 1.24 5.56 2.87
CA LEU A 54 1.97 6.16 3.98
C LEU A 54 3.40 6.56 3.55
N PRO A 55 3.88 7.76 3.95
CA PRO A 55 5.23 8.19 3.63
C PRO A 55 6.28 7.20 4.16
N ILE A 56 7.29 6.88 3.35
CA ILE A 56 8.37 5.97 3.75
C ILE A 56 9.05 6.48 5.03
N SER A 57 9.32 7.79 5.10
CA SER A 57 9.88 8.41 6.29
C SER A 57 9.05 8.17 7.56
N SER A 58 7.72 8.21 7.48
CA SER A 58 6.85 7.96 8.63
C SER A 58 6.91 6.51 9.09
N LEU A 59 6.93 5.57 8.14
CA LEU A 59 7.06 4.14 8.41
C LEU A 59 8.40 3.79 9.08
N LEU A 60 9.46 4.52 8.74
CA LEU A 60 10.80 4.30 9.30
C LEU A 60 11.02 4.94 10.66
N TYR A 61 10.65 6.22 10.80
CA TYR A 61 11.00 7.00 11.97
C TYR A 61 9.88 7.05 13.02
N ASN A 62 8.67 6.62 12.65
CA ASN A 62 7.50 6.70 13.53
C ASN A 62 6.62 5.43 13.48
N GLU A 63 7.28 4.26 13.51
CA GLU A 63 6.65 2.95 13.39
C GLU A 63 5.51 2.75 14.42
N THR A 64 5.70 3.17 15.67
CA THR A 64 4.70 3.00 16.74
C THR A 64 3.38 3.70 16.41
N ASN A 65 3.43 4.95 15.93
CA ASN A 65 2.23 5.69 15.56
C ASN A 65 1.63 5.13 14.25
N CYS A 66 2.46 4.73 13.29
CA CYS A 66 1.98 4.07 12.08
C CYS A 66 1.24 2.78 12.40
N ARG A 67 1.77 1.94 13.30
CA ARG A 67 1.11 0.72 13.76
C ARG A 67 -0.25 1.02 14.38
N TYR A 68 -0.31 1.97 15.31
CA TYR A 68 -1.57 2.37 15.92
C TYR A 68 -2.59 2.84 14.88
N TYR A 69 -2.15 3.71 13.97
CA TYR A 69 -2.97 4.24 12.89
C TYR A 69 -3.47 3.14 11.96
N LEU A 70 -2.61 2.20 11.55
CA LEU A 70 -2.98 1.10 10.67
C LEU A 70 -3.97 0.13 11.33
N ILE A 71 -3.79 -0.19 12.61
CA ILE A 71 -4.76 -1.01 13.36
C ILE A 71 -6.13 -0.33 13.35
N HIS A 72 -6.17 0.97 13.63
CA HIS A 72 -7.41 1.73 13.61
C HIS A 72 -8.01 1.81 12.20
N HIS A 73 -7.19 2.03 11.18
CA HIS A 73 -7.61 2.05 9.77
C HIS A 73 -8.23 0.73 9.37
N VAL A 74 -7.58 -0.40 9.64
CA VAL A 74 -8.11 -1.72 9.31
C VAL A 74 -9.43 -1.96 10.05
N LEU A 75 -9.50 -1.71 11.37
CA LEU A 75 -10.72 -1.91 12.16
C LEU A 75 -11.90 -1.05 11.71
N THR A 76 -11.65 0.13 11.13
CA THR A 76 -12.71 1.03 10.65
C THR A 76 -13.08 0.82 9.18
N SER A 77 -12.13 0.36 8.36
CA SER A 77 -12.33 0.07 6.93
C SER A 77 -12.88 -1.34 6.67
N THR A 78 -12.58 -2.30 7.54
CA THR A 78 -13.25 -3.61 7.49
C THR A 78 -14.66 -3.46 8.06
N ARG A 79 -15.65 -3.49 7.17
CA ARG A 79 -17.06 -3.39 7.56
C ARG A 79 -17.35 -4.43 8.65
N PRO A 80 -17.95 -4.03 9.79
CA PRO A 80 -18.33 -4.98 10.83
C PRO A 80 -19.33 -5.96 10.21
N ASN A 81 -19.01 -7.25 10.25
CA ASN A 81 -19.93 -8.29 9.85
C ASN A 81 -21.21 -8.12 10.69
N PRO A 82 -22.39 -7.86 10.10
CA PRO A 82 -23.62 -7.57 10.86
C PRO A 82 -24.09 -8.73 11.75
N PHE A 83 -23.42 -9.88 11.66
CA PHE A 83 -23.69 -11.10 12.44
C PHE A 83 -22.62 -11.41 13.52
N GLY A 84 -21.64 -10.53 13.75
CA GLY A 84 -20.54 -10.77 14.70
C GLY A 84 -20.98 -10.67 16.17
N HIS A 85 -20.60 -11.65 16.99
CA HIS A 85 -20.82 -11.63 18.44
C HIS A 85 -19.72 -10.80 19.13
N ARG A 86 -20.05 -10.12 20.25
CA ARG A 86 -19.10 -9.30 21.05
C ARG A 86 -17.82 -10.00 21.52
N GLU A 87 -17.78 -11.34 21.58
CA GLU A 87 -16.54 -12.08 21.89
C GLU A 87 -15.55 -12.11 20.71
N ASP A 88 -16.05 -11.85 19.49
CA ASP A 88 -15.24 -11.77 18.28
C ASP A 88 -14.37 -10.51 18.27
N ASP A 89 -14.76 -9.43 18.94
CA ASP A 89 -14.06 -8.13 18.90
C ASP A 89 -12.60 -8.21 19.37
N ARG A 90 -12.34 -8.97 20.43
CA ARG A 90 -10.96 -9.15 20.94
C ARG A 90 -10.12 -10.01 19.98
N ARG A 91 -10.74 -11.02 19.37
CA ARG A 91 -10.05 -11.91 18.42
C ARG A 91 -9.79 -11.19 17.10
N ILE A 92 -10.76 -10.44 16.60
CA ILE A 92 -10.64 -9.56 15.44
C ILE A 92 -9.52 -8.56 15.66
N ARG A 93 -9.47 -7.91 16.83
CA ARG A 93 -8.38 -6.98 17.16
C ARG A 93 -7.01 -7.66 17.13
N ASN A 94 -6.87 -8.85 17.73
CA ASN A 94 -5.61 -9.59 17.69
C ASN A 94 -5.21 -9.97 16.26
N GLU A 95 -6.16 -10.41 15.43
CA GLU A 95 -5.92 -10.75 14.03
C GLU A 95 -5.48 -9.52 13.21
N VAL A 96 -6.15 -8.38 13.42
CA VAL A 96 -5.76 -7.11 12.81
C VAL A 96 -4.37 -6.69 13.26
N GLU A 97 -4.03 -6.86 14.53
CA GLU A 97 -2.68 -6.57 15.02
C GLU A 97 -1.62 -7.43 14.31
N VAL A 98 -1.87 -8.73 14.15
CA VAL A 98 -0.98 -9.64 13.42
C VAL A 98 -0.85 -9.21 11.96
N MET A 99 -1.96 -8.92 11.29
CA MET A 99 -1.98 -8.45 9.91
C MET A 99 -1.17 -7.17 9.72
N VAL A 100 -1.33 -6.18 10.62
CA VAL A 100 -0.56 -4.93 10.57
C VAL A 100 0.93 -5.19 10.84
N PHE A 101 1.27 -6.12 11.73
CA PHE A 101 2.66 -6.51 11.96
C PHE A 101 3.29 -7.14 10.72
N GLU A 102 2.60 -8.05 10.04
CA GLU A 102 3.07 -8.65 8.80
C GLU A 102 3.27 -7.56 7.73
N GLU A 103 2.37 -6.58 7.64
CA GLU A 103 2.50 -5.46 6.72
C GLU A 103 3.77 -4.63 6.99
N LEU A 104 4.01 -4.28 8.26
CA LEU A 104 5.19 -3.51 8.66
C LEU A 104 6.49 -4.29 8.46
N ASP A 105 6.47 -5.62 8.62
CA ASP A 105 7.63 -6.46 8.34
C ASP A 105 7.97 -6.43 6.84
N ARG A 106 6.96 -6.46 5.95
CA ARG A 106 7.16 -6.29 4.50
C ARG A 106 7.79 -4.94 4.16
N VAL A 107 7.38 -3.86 4.84
CA VAL A 107 8.01 -2.53 4.71
C VAL A 107 9.47 -2.56 5.14
N LYS A 108 9.80 -3.18 6.27
CA LYS A 108 11.20 -3.29 6.74
C LYS A 108 12.07 -4.04 5.76
N MET A 109 11.54 -5.13 5.19
CA MET A 109 12.22 -5.93 4.18
C MET A 109 12.46 -5.13 2.90
N PHE A 110 11.46 -4.37 2.43
CA PHE A 110 11.60 -3.46 1.31
C PHE A 110 12.69 -2.40 1.55
N VAL A 111 12.67 -1.73 2.70
CA VAL A 111 13.65 -0.67 3.03
C VAL A 111 15.07 -1.23 3.07
N ARG A 112 15.24 -2.42 3.67
CA ARG A 112 16.55 -3.07 3.72
C ARG A 112 17.07 -3.35 2.31
N GLU A 113 16.21 -3.85 1.43
CA GLU A 113 16.59 -4.14 0.06
C GLU A 113 16.86 -2.86 -0.76
N LEU A 114 16.08 -1.80 -0.51
CA LEU A 114 16.35 -0.48 -1.07
C LEU A 114 17.74 0.02 -0.66
N GLY A 115 18.09 -0.09 0.62
CA GLY A 115 19.42 0.26 1.12
C GLY A 115 20.53 -0.61 0.49
N ASN A 116 20.30 -1.91 0.36
CA ASN A 116 21.23 -2.83 -0.31
C ASN A 116 21.45 -2.47 -1.78
N TRP A 117 20.38 -2.12 -2.50
CA TRP A 117 20.46 -1.71 -3.90
C TRP A 117 21.37 -0.50 -4.06
N PHE A 118 21.18 0.56 -3.26
CA PHE A 118 22.01 1.76 -3.35
C PHE A 118 23.45 1.55 -2.89
N ASN A 119 23.69 0.61 -1.96
CA ASN A 119 25.04 0.22 -1.57
C ASN A 119 25.78 -0.54 -2.69
N GLN A 120 25.06 -1.28 -3.54
CA GLN A 120 25.64 -2.05 -4.65
C GLN A 120 25.75 -1.24 -5.95
N GLN A 121 24.77 -0.36 -6.22
CA GLN A 121 24.70 0.51 -7.39
C GLN A 121 24.95 1.97 -6.99
N SER A 122 26.22 2.26 -6.64
CA SER A 122 26.65 3.56 -6.13
C SER A 122 26.59 4.72 -7.15
N VAL A 123 26.45 4.46 -8.46
CA VAL A 123 26.71 5.47 -9.50
C VAL A 123 25.45 5.96 -10.21
N ASN A 124 24.41 5.13 -10.31
CA ASN A 124 23.18 5.46 -11.03
C ASN A 124 22.02 5.55 -10.04
N GLY A 125 21.21 6.61 -10.15
CA GLY A 125 19.97 6.72 -9.39
C GLY A 125 18.94 5.69 -9.86
N MET A 126 18.04 5.29 -8.97
CA MET A 126 16.95 4.34 -9.25
C MET A 126 15.83 5.00 -10.07
N GLU A 127 15.35 4.33 -11.11
CA GLU A 127 14.20 4.79 -11.89
C GLU A 127 12.86 4.50 -11.19
N GLU A 128 11.78 5.15 -11.65
CA GLU A 128 10.45 4.98 -11.05
C GLU A 128 9.93 3.54 -11.18
N ASP A 129 10.11 2.96 -12.36
CA ASP A 129 9.65 1.59 -12.63
C ASP A 129 10.46 0.57 -11.81
N GLU A 130 11.77 0.80 -11.62
CA GLU A 130 12.61 -0.04 -10.76
C GLU A 130 12.17 0.03 -9.28
N LEU A 131 11.83 1.22 -8.80
CA LEU A 131 11.29 1.40 -7.44
C LEU A 131 9.94 0.70 -7.27
N ARG A 132 9.05 0.82 -8.27
CA ARG A 132 7.75 0.15 -8.27
C ARG A 132 7.90 -1.36 -8.29
N ASP A 133 8.82 -1.89 -9.09
CA ASP A 133 9.09 -3.32 -9.16
C ASP A 133 9.71 -3.84 -7.86
N LEU A 134 10.60 -3.06 -7.23
CA LEU A 134 11.15 -3.40 -5.93
C LEU A 134 10.08 -3.43 -4.84
N ALA A 135 9.20 -2.42 -4.78
CA ALA A 135 8.07 -2.42 -3.85
C ALA A 135 7.11 -3.60 -4.12
N GLY A 136 6.85 -3.87 -5.41
CA GLY A 136 6.02 -4.98 -5.87
C GLY A 136 6.52 -6.34 -5.39
N LYS A 137 7.84 -6.58 -5.37
CA LYS A 137 8.44 -7.84 -4.84
C LYS A 137 8.05 -8.14 -3.39
N TYR A 138 7.79 -7.11 -2.59
CA TYR A 138 7.35 -7.24 -1.19
C TYR A 138 5.82 -7.10 -1.03
N GLY A 139 5.08 -7.08 -2.14
CA GLY A 139 3.63 -6.92 -2.15
C GLY A 139 3.16 -5.55 -1.66
N LEU A 140 3.97 -4.51 -1.92
CA LEU A 140 3.69 -3.11 -1.62
C LEU A 140 3.51 -2.34 -2.93
N GLY A 141 2.67 -1.30 -2.92
CA GLY A 141 2.68 -0.31 -4.00
C GLY A 141 3.63 0.85 -3.68
N SER A 142 4.01 1.62 -4.69
CA SER A 142 4.75 2.88 -4.50
C SER A 142 4.03 4.00 -5.22
N GLN A 143 3.97 5.17 -4.57
CA GLN A 143 3.37 6.38 -5.12
C GLN A 143 4.24 7.59 -4.80
N MET A 144 4.26 8.55 -5.73
CA MET A 144 4.84 9.87 -5.47
C MET A 144 3.94 10.68 -4.52
N ASP A 145 4.51 11.26 -3.47
CA ASP A 145 3.85 12.30 -2.70
C ASP A 145 3.85 13.58 -3.53
N LEU A 146 2.87 13.70 -4.42
CA LEU A 146 2.59 14.99 -5.03
C LEU A 146 2.15 15.92 -3.89
N PRO A 147 2.72 17.13 -3.76
CA PRO A 147 2.14 18.12 -2.88
C PRO A 147 0.69 18.30 -3.35
N LYS A 148 -0.27 18.05 -2.45
CA LYS A 148 -1.64 18.52 -2.62
C LYS A 148 -1.56 20.04 -2.75
N GLY A 149 -1.41 20.51 -3.98
CA GLY A 149 -1.66 21.89 -4.30
C GLY A 149 -3.14 22.11 -4.07
N ASP A 150 -3.48 22.92 -3.07
CA ASP A 150 -4.79 23.55 -2.99
C ASP A 150 -5.01 24.31 -4.30
N GLY A 151 -5.74 23.70 -5.22
CA GLY A 151 -5.93 24.17 -6.58
C GLY A 151 -7.37 23.96 -6.99
N HIS A 152 -8.23 24.85 -6.49
CA HIS A 152 -9.54 25.14 -7.06
C HIS A 152 -9.33 25.50 -8.55
N ALA A 153 -9.47 24.52 -9.44
CA ALA A 153 -9.51 24.74 -10.87
C ALA A 153 -10.98 24.62 -11.30
N ASP A 154 -11.69 25.74 -11.18
CA ASP A 154 -12.92 25.98 -11.91
C ASP A 154 -12.64 25.75 -13.41
N SER A 155 -13.10 24.62 -13.90
CA SER A 155 -13.16 24.31 -15.32
C SER A 155 -14.32 25.11 -15.93
N HIS A 156 -14.10 26.41 -16.13
CA HIS A 156 -14.93 27.20 -17.01
C HIS A 156 -14.48 26.94 -18.45
N GLY A 157 -15.22 26.07 -19.13
CA GLY A 157 -15.13 25.86 -20.56
C GLY A 157 -15.42 27.16 -21.32
N TYR A 158 -14.42 27.65 -22.05
CA TYR A 158 -14.64 28.56 -23.16
C TYR A 158 -14.74 27.73 -24.44
N GLU A 159 -16.00 27.47 -24.81
CA GLU A 159 -16.42 26.98 -26.11
C GLU A 159 -16.04 28.03 -27.17
N SER A 160 -14.97 27.79 -27.91
CA SER A 160 -14.59 28.62 -29.06
C SER A 160 -15.49 28.26 -30.24
N LYS A 161 -16.62 28.97 -30.39
CA LYS A 161 -17.42 28.93 -31.61
C LYS A 161 -16.66 29.63 -32.72
N GLY A 162 -16.11 28.83 -33.62
CA GLY A 162 -15.66 29.28 -34.93
C GLY A 162 -16.86 29.74 -35.75
N GLU A 163 -17.10 31.05 -35.79
CA GLU A 163 -18.06 31.65 -36.69
C GLU A 163 -17.34 32.05 -37.98
N THR A 164 -17.47 31.20 -38.99
CA THR A 164 -17.08 31.50 -40.38
C THR A 164 -18.21 32.31 -40.98
N MET A 165 -17.99 33.60 -41.27
CA MET A 165 -18.93 34.41 -42.03
C MET A 165 -18.39 34.67 -43.44
N VAL A 166 -19.21 34.25 -44.40
CA VAL A 166 -18.97 34.20 -45.85
C VAL A 166 -19.22 35.58 -46.46
N LEU A 167 -18.34 35.97 -47.39
CA LEU A 167 -18.46 37.10 -48.31
C LEU A 167 -19.71 36.99 -49.21
N VAL A 168 -20.50 38.07 -49.31
CA VAL A 168 -21.13 38.55 -50.55
C VAL A 168 -21.15 40.07 -50.53
#